data_AF-A0A179BXB5-F1
#
_entry.id   AF-A0A179BXB5-F1
#
_cell.length_a   1.000
_cell.length_b   1.000
_cell.length_c   1.000
_cell.angle_alpha   90.00
_cell.angle_beta   90.00
_cell.angle_gamma   90.00
#
_symmetry.space_group_name_H-M   'P 1'
#
loop_
_entity.id
_entity.type
_entity.pdbx_description
1 polymer ?
#
loop_
_entity_poly.entity_id
_entity_poly.type
_entity_poly.pdbx_seq_one_letter_code
_entity_poly.pdbx_strand_id
1 'polypeptide(L)'
;MGLIAMSERDLQRIEILSKVIAGRMTLVSAAHVLDLSERQVRRLLDRIRTAGAASIRHKAIGRPSNNRISDGVRDYAVTLVGERYADFGPTLAAEKLAGRDGLHVSRETLRQWMSEAGLWLSRKQRRTFHQPRLRREAYGELVQIDGSEHRWFEDRADPCSLLVFVDDATGRLMQLRFVRSESAFSYFDALELYLRNHGAPIAFYSDKHSVFRVTKKDAKGGQGMTQFGRALSELNIEILCANSSQAKGRVERMNRTLQDRLVKELRLA
;
A
#
# COMPACT_ATOMS: atom_id res chain seq x y z
N MET A 1 5.11 43.01 22.82
CA MET A 1 4.64 42.90 21.41
C MET A 1 4.57 41.42 21.06
N GLY A 2 3.38 40.83 21.01
CA GLY A 2 3.22 39.39 20.68
C GLY A 2 3.39 39.13 19.19
N LEU A 3 4.13 38.08 18.83
CA LEU A 3 4.27 37.63 17.45
C LEU A 3 2.94 37.03 16.95
N ILE A 4 2.45 37.50 15.80
CA ILE A 4 1.21 37.03 15.19
C ILE A 4 1.56 36.29 13.90
N ALA A 5 1.33 34.98 13.87
CA ALA A 5 1.47 34.18 12.65
C ALA A 5 0.39 34.57 11.63
N MET A 6 0.81 34.93 10.41
CA MET A 6 -0.06 35.36 9.31
C MET A 6 0.39 34.68 8.01
N SER A 7 -0.55 34.43 7.11
CA SER A 7 -0.22 33.96 5.76
C SER A 7 0.29 35.13 4.89
N GLU A 8 1.04 34.83 3.84
CA GLU A 8 1.47 35.83 2.85
C GLU A 8 0.28 36.60 2.24
N ARG A 9 -0.83 35.89 2.02
CA ARG A 9 -2.11 36.48 1.58
C ARG A 9 -2.67 37.47 2.59
N ASP A 10 -2.55 37.21 3.88
CA ASP A 10 -3.03 38.12 4.93
C ASP A 10 -2.14 39.37 5.02
N LEU A 11 -0.82 39.23 4.83
CA LEU A 11 0.13 40.35 4.77
C LEU A 11 -0.13 41.25 3.56
N GLN A 12 -0.30 40.65 2.37
CA GLN A 12 -0.64 41.37 1.15
C GLN A 12 -1.95 42.15 1.30
N ARG A 13 -2.96 41.54 1.93
CA ARG A 13 -4.22 42.23 2.24
C ARG A 13 -4.01 43.44 3.15
N ILE A 14 -3.21 43.32 4.21
CA ILE A 14 -2.92 44.45 5.11
C ILE A 14 -2.23 45.58 4.34
N GLU A 15 -1.27 45.27 3.49
CA GLU A 15 -0.53 46.28 2.72
C GLU A 15 -1.48 47.06 1.79
N ILE A 16 -2.28 46.36 0.99
CA ILE A 16 -3.22 46.97 0.05
C ILE A 16 -4.29 47.79 0.79
N LEU A 17 -4.86 47.26 1.86
CA LEU A 17 -5.86 47.97 2.66
C LEU A 17 -5.27 49.20 3.36
N SER A 18 -4.00 49.17 3.76
CA SER A 18 -3.29 50.32 4.33
C SER A 18 -3.10 51.45 3.31
N LYS A 19 -2.83 51.11 2.03
CA LYS A 19 -2.78 52.10 0.94
C LYS A 19 -4.13 52.77 0.70
N VAL A 20 -5.23 52.04 0.85
CA VAL A 20 -6.59 52.59 0.76
C VAL A 20 -6.89 53.51 1.96
N ILE A 21 -6.52 53.11 3.18
CA ILE A 21 -6.69 53.94 4.38
C ILE A 21 -5.89 55.25 4.27
N ALA A 22 -4.68 55.19 3.70
CA ALA A 22 -3.83 56.36 3.47
C ALA A 22 -4.29 57.25 2.28
N GLY A 23 -5.41 56.92 1.62
CA GLY A 23 -5.92 57.66 0.47
C GLY A 23 -5.09 57.53 -0.82
N ARG A 24 -4.11 56.61 -0.85
CA ARG A 24 -3.20 56.41 -1.99
C ARG A 24 -3.71 55.39 -3.02
N MET A 25 -4.80 54.70 -2.70
CA MET A 25 -5.42 53.71 -3.57
C MET A 25 -6.94 53.76 -3.42
N THR A 26 -7.67 53.67 -4.53
CA THR A 26 -9.14 53.64 -4.50
C THR A 26 -9.65 52.26 -4.09
N LEU A 27 -10.88 52.23 -3.57
CA LEU A 27 -11.52 50.98 -3.14
C LEU A 27 -11.70 49.98 -4.30
N VAL A 28 -12.05 50.50 -5.49
CA VAL A 28 -12.20 49.71 -6.72
C VAL A 28 -10.87 49.09 -7.14
N SER A 29 -9.79 49.86 -7.11
CA SER A 29 -8.45 49.36 -7.45
C SER A 29 -7.98 48.28 -6.47
N ALA A 30 -8.23 48.46 -5.18
CA ALA A 30 -7.93 47.44 -4.16
C ALA A 30 -8.77 46.16 -4.34
N ALA A 31 -10.03 46.27 -4.77
CA ALA A 31 -10.89 45.13 -5.08
C ALA A 31 -10.31 44.29 -6.23
N HIS A 32 -9.84 44.94 -7.30
CA HIS A 32 -9.16 44.26 -8.41
C HIS A 32 -7.84 43.60 -7.99
N VAL A 33 -6.98 44.30 -7.23
CA VAL A 33 -5.67 43.76 -6.82
C VAL A 33 -5.81 42.56 -5.86
N LEU A 34 -6.83 42.57 -5.00
CA LEU A 34 -7.07 41.49 -4.04
C LEU A 34 -7.93 40.36 -4.59
N ASP A 35 -8.46 40.49 -5.81
CA ASP A 35 -9.46 39.59 -6.40
C ASP A 35 -10.66 39.36 -5.46
N LEU A 36 -11.23 40.47 -4.95
CA LEU A 36 -12.35 40.47 -4.02
C LEU A 36 -13.42 41.44 -4.48
N SER A 37 -14.67 41.21 -4.07
CA SER A 37 -15.74 42.19 -4.27
C SER A 37 -15.47 43.47 -3.46
N GLU A 38 -15.87 44.64 -3.97
CA GLU A 38 -15.81 45.90 -3.22
C GLU A 38 -16.46 45.80 -1.82
N ARG A 39 -17.55 45.04 -1.71
CA ARG A 39 -18.23 44.81 -0.44
C ARG A 39 -17.36 44.06 0.56
N GLN A 40 -16.57 43.09 0.11
CA GLN A 40 -15.60 42.40 0.97
C GLN A 40 -14.46 43.33 1.37
N VAL A 41 -13.94 44.14 0.44
CA VAL A 41 -12.90 45.14 0.74
C VAL A 41 -13.38 46.13 1.80
N ARG A 42 -14.60 46.67 1.68
CA ARG A 42 -15.22 47.54 2.71
C ARG A 42 -15.28 46.85 4.08
N ARG A 43 -15.76 45.60 4.14
CA ARG A 43 -15.79 44.82 5.39
C ARG A 43 -14.41 44.62 6.01
N LEU A 44 -13.36 44.47 5.20
CA LEU A 44 -12.00 44.33 5.71
C LEU A 44 -11.46 45.68 6.21
N LEU A 45 -11.75 46.79 5.53
CA LEU A 45 -11.40 48.14 5.99
C LEU A 45 -12.06 48.47 7.33
N ASP A 46 -13.36 48.21 7.47
CA ASP A 46 -14.09 48.44 8.73
C ASP A 46 -13.52 47.59 9.87
N ARG A 47 -13.09 46.37 9.56
CA ARG A 47 -12.44 45.47 10.52
C ARG A 47 -11.07 45.99 10.97
N ILE A 48 -10.24 46.51 10.04
CA ILE A 48 -8.96 47.13 10.39
C ILE A 48 -9.17 48.39 11.24
N ARG A 49 -10.17 49.20 10.91
CA ARG A 49 -10.48 50.43 11.68
C ARG A 49 -10.91 50.14 13.11
N THR A 50 -11.64 49.05 13.33
CA THR A 50 -12.18 48.68 14.65
C THR A 50 -11.23 47.84 15.49
N ALA A 51 -10.46 46.92 14.87
CA ALA A 51 -9.66 45.92 15.59
C ALA A 51 -8.17 45.89 15.16
N GLY A 52 -7.73 46.85 14.34
CA GLY A 52 -6.36 46.96 13.85
C GLY A 52 -5.98 45.96 12.75
N ALA A 53 -4.77 46.09 12.22
CA ALA A 53 -4.27 45.26 11.11
C ALA A 53 -4.24 43.76 11.42
N ALA A 54 -3.97 43.39 12.68
CA ALA A 54 -3.96 42.01 13.15
C ALA A 54 -5.31 41.26 12.96
N SER A 55 -6.41 42.00 12.81
CA SER A 55 -7.76 41.45 12.60
C SER A 55 -7.99 40.81 11.22
N ILE A 56 -7.09 41.05 10.26
CA ILE A 56 -7.12 40.45 8.93
C ILE A 56 -6.72 38.97 8.97
N ARG A 57 -5.96 38.57 10.00
CA ARG A 57 -5.54 37.18 10.21
C ARG A 57 -6.74 36.24 10.06
N HIS A 58 -6.57 35.21 9.25
CA HIS A 58 -7.60 34.21 9.06
C HIS A 58 -7.98 33.54 10.40
N LYS A 59 -9.27 33.60 10.78
CA LYS A 59 -9.74 33.19 12.11
C LYS A 59 -9.61 31.69 12.40
N ALA A 60 -9.43 30.87 11.37
CA ALA A 60 -9.19 29.43 11.52
C ALA A 60 -7.72 29.10 11.81
N ILE A 61 -6.78 30.06 11.68
CA ILE A 61 -5.38 29.84 12.04
C ILE A 61 -5.31 29.56 13.55
N GLY A 62 -4.76 28.40 13.90
CA GLY A 62 -4.66 27.91 15.28
C GLY A 62 -5.92 27.26 15.84
N ARG A 63 -7.02 27.18 15.07
CA ARG A 63 -8.21 26.42 15.48
C ARG A 63 -8.14 24.99 14.91
N PRO A 64 -8.42 23.96 15.74
CA PRO A 64 -8.57 22.61 15.23
C PRO A 64 -9.77 22.52 14.26
N SER A 65 -9.69 21.62 13.29
CA SER A 65 -10.78 21.36 12.35
C SER A 65 -12.03 20.86 13.10
N ASN A 66 -13.21 21.31 12.69
CA ASN A 66 -14.48 20.81 13.22
C ASN A 66 -14.69 19.31 12.95
N ASN A 67 -14.00 18.75 11.94
CA ASN A 67 -14.05 17.34 11.57
C ASN A 67 -12.92 16.52 12.20
N ARG A 68 -12.17 17.11 13.15
CA ARG A 68 -11.09 16.40 13.85
C ARG A 68 -11.71 15.29 14.70
N ILE A 69 -11.21 14.07 14.53
CA ILE A 69 -11.56 12.95 15.42
C ILE A 69 -11.13 13.30 16.84
N SER A 70 -11.96 12.99 17.83
CA SER A 70 -11.69 13.32 19.23
C SER A 70 -10.36 12.72 19.70
N ASP A 71 -9.67 13.44 20.56
CA ASP A 71 -8.36 13.01 21.07
C ASP A 71 -8.48 11.70 21.86
N GLY A 72 -9.60 11.47 22.56
CA GLY A 72 -9.86 10.19 23.22
C GLY A 72 -9.93 8.99 22.26
N VAL A 73 -10.48 9.17 21.06
CA VAL A 73 -10.51 8.09 20.04
C VAL A 73 -9.11 7.87 19.46
N ARG A 74 -8.35 8.94 19.26
CA ARG A 74 -6.93 8.85 18.85
C ARG A 74 -6.12 8.07 19.88
N ASP A 75 -6.20 8.45 21.15
CA ASP A 75 -5.40 7.86 22.22
C ASP A 75 -5.75 6.38 22.39
N TYR A 76 -7.06 6.06 22.39
CA TYR A 76 -7.53 4.68 22.40
C TYR A 76 -6.99 3.87 21.21
N ALA A 77 -7.04 4.41 19.99
CA ALA A 77 -6.50 3.75 18.79
C ALA A 77 -4.99 3.47 18.91
N VAL A 78 -4.22 4.46 19.38
CA VAL A 78 -2.76 4.34 19.49
C VAL A 78 -2.37 3.34 20.57
N THR A 79 -3.02 3.37 21.73
CA THR A 79 -2.79 2.37 22.80
C THR A 79 -3.08 0.96 22.30
N LEU A 80 -4.22 0.77 21.65
CA LEU A 80 -4.62 -0.53 21.14
C LEU A 80 -3.65 -1.07 20.06
N VAL A 81 -3.15 -0.19 19.18
CA VAL A 81 -2.11 -0.55 18.22
C VAL A 81 -0.80 -0.90 18.92
N GLY A 82 -0.38 -0.14 19.93
CA GLY A 82 0.84 -0.42 20.69
C GLY A 82 0.78 -1.74 21.45
N GLU A 83 -0.38 -2.11 21.99
CA GLU A 83 -0.54 -3.34 22.77
C GLU A 83 -0.71 -4.58 21.90
N ARG A 84 -1.49 -4.49 20.81
CA ARG A 84 -1.94 -5.67 20.05
C ARG A 84 -1.35 -5.76 18.65
N TYR A 85 -0.90 -4.65 18.07
CA TYR A 85 -0.54 -4.55 16.66
C TYR A 85 0.78 -3.80 16.45
N ALA A 86 1.72 -3.89 17.41
CA ALA A 86 2.94 -3.08 17.43
C ALA A 86 3.82 -3.28 16.18
N ASP A 87 3.85 -4.49 15.63
CA ASP A 87 4.60 -4.85 14.42
C ASP A 87 3.80 -4.66 13.11
N PHE A 88 2.58 -4.12 13.17
CA PHE A 88 1.68 -4.05 12.02
C PHE A 88 1.91 -2.77 11.22
N GLY A 89 1.76 -2.87 9.90
CA GLY A 89 1.71 -1.68 9.05
C GLY A 89 0.38 -0.91 9.22
N PRO A 90 0.34 0.40 8.94
CA PRO A 90 -0.87 1.22 9.11
C PRO A 90 -2.10 0.70 8.37
N THR A 91 -1.92 0.05 7.22
CA THR A 91 -3.03 -0.57 6.50
C THR A 91 -3.60 -1.76 7.25
N LEU A 92 -2.75 -2.70 7.66
CA LEU A 92 -3.20 -3.91 8.36
C LEU A 92 -3.75 -3.57 9.74
N ALA A 93 -3.12 -2.65 10.46
CA ALA A 93 -3.60 -2.15 11.74
C ALA A 93 -5.00 -1.53 11.60
N ALA A 94 -5.25 -0.70 10.57
CA ALA A 94 -6.57 -0.11 10.34
C ALA A 94 -7.65 -1.17 10.05
N GLU A 95 -7.32 -2.20 9.26
CA GLU A 95 -8.23 -3.32 8.99
C GLU A 95 -8.55 -4.10 10.27
N LYS A 96 -7.57 -4.33 11.16
CA LYS A 96 -7.80 -5.04 12.43
C LYS A 96 -8.58 -4.23 13.44
N LEU A 97 -8.27 -2.94 13.58
CA LEU A 97 -9.06 -2.03 14.39
C LEU A 97 -10.53 -2.04 13.97
N ALA A 98 -10.81 -2.00 12.66
CA ALA A 98 -12.18 -2.04 12.17
C ALA A 98 -12.84 -3.42 12.40
N GLY A 99 -12.17 -4.51 12.04
CA GLY A 99 -12.75 -5.86 12.03
C GLY A 99 -12.83 -6.53 13.40
N ARG A 100 -11.89 -6.28 14.31
CA ARG A 100 -11.83 -6.94 15.64
C ARG A 100 -12.27 -6.02 16.77
N ASP A 101 -11.91 -4.75 16.69
CA ASP A 101 -12.10 -3.80 17.78
C ASP A 101 -13.24 -2.80 17.49
N GLY A 102 -13.90 -2.90 16.32
CA GLY A 102 -15.01 -2.05 15.91
C GLY A 102 -14.64 -0.59 15.60
N LEU A 103 -13.35 -0.26 15.64
CA LEU A 103 -12.86 1.10 15.51
C LEU A 103 -12.50 1.45 14.07
N HIS A 104 -13.30 2.32 13.47
CA HIS A 104 -13.17 2.70 12.05
C HIS A 104 -12.38 4.00 11.91
N VAL A 105 -11.11 3.89 11.48
CA VAL A 105 -10.24 5.03 11.22
C VAL A 105 -9.61 4.86 9.83
N SER A 106 -9.49 5.96 9.08
CA SER A 106 -8.85 5.91 7.77
C SER A 106 -7.38 5.50 7.90
N ARG A 107 -6.86 4.75 6.92
CA ARG A 107 -5.45 4.36 6.85
C ARG A 107 -4.50 5.55 7.02
N GLU A 108 -4.83 6.69 6.42
CA GLU A 108 -3.96 7.86 6.41
C GLU A 108 -3.94 8.57 7.78
N THR A 109 -5.09 8.64 8.44
CA THR A 109 -5.21 9.14 9.81
C THR A 109 -4.43 8.26 10.78
N LEU A 110 -4.60 6.94 10.70
CA LEU A 110 -3.89 6.01 11.56
C LEU A 110 -2.37 6.05 11.31
N ARG A 111 -1.95 6.17 10.05
CA ARG A 111 -0.53 6.34 9.70
C ARG A 111 0.08 7.58 10.36
N GLN A 112 -0.63 8.71 10.37
CA GLN A 112 -0.17 9.93 11.03
C GLN A 112 -0.01 9.70 12.54
N TRP A 113 -1.04 9.15 13.20
CA TRP A 113 -1.00 8.86 14.63
C TRP A 113 0.12 7.89 15.00
N MET A 114 0.31 6.80 14.25
CA MET A 114 1.41 5.85 14.46
C MET A 114 2.78 6.50 14.25
N SER A 115 2.91 7.40 13.28
CA SER A 115 4.17 8.12 13.05
C SER A 115 4.48 9.09 14.19
N GLU A 116 3.47 9.81 14.69
CA GLU A 116 3.59 10.73 15.83
C GLU A 116 3.89 9.99 17.14
N ALA A 117 3.34 8.78 17.32
CA ALA A 117 3.57 7.92 18.48
C ALA A 117 4.88 7.11 18.40
N GLY A 118 5.66 7.22 17.31
CA GLY A 118 6.89 6.46 17.11
C GLY A 118 6.69 4.97 16.77
N LEU A 119 5.45 4.52 16.56
CA LEU A 119 5.08 3.15 16.20
C LEU A 119 5.34 2.83 14.71
N TRP A 120 5.57 3.84 13.86
CA TRP A 120 5.82 3.63 12.44
C TRP A 120 6.86 4.59 11.85
N LEU A 121 7.90 4.02 11.24
CA LEU A 121 8.98 4.78 10.59
C LEU A 121 8.65 5.13 9.13
N SER A 122 9.11 6.31 8.68
CA SER A 122 8.76 6.86 7.36
C SER A 122 9.34 6.07 6.18
N ARG A 123 8.59 6.07 5.06
CA ARG A 123 8.86 5.31 3.82
C ARG A 123 10.19 5.64 3.12
N LYS A 124 10.90 6.71 3.52
CA LYS A 124 12.12 7.21 2.86
C LYS A 124 13.30 6.23 2.93
N GLN A 125 13.22 5.17 3.74
CA GLN A 125 14.28 4.18 3.97
C GLN A 125 14.13 2.86 3.17
N ARG A 126 13.07 2.67 2.36
CA ARG A 126 12.78 1.37 1.70
C ARG A 126 12.75 1.44 0.17
N ARG A 127 13.81 1.96 -0.46
CA ARG A 127 13.92 1.98 -1.93
C ARG A 127 14.78 0.83 -2.45
N THR A 128 14.18 -0.05 -3.23
CA THR A 128 14.85 -0.79 -4.30
C THR A 128 14.00 -0.67 -5.56
N PHE A 129 14.60 -0.13 -6.62
CA PHE A 129 13.99 -0.02 -7.93
C PHE A 129 14.30 -1.28 -8.73
N HIS A 130 13.25 -2.00 -9.13
CA HIS A 130 13.32 -2.96 -10.21
C HIS A 130 12.29 -2.52 -11.26
N GLN A 131 12.70 -2.47 -12.53
CA GLN A 131 11.79 -2.14 -13.62
C GLN A 131 10.72 -3.24 -13.76
N PRO A 132 9.41 -2.90 -13.73
CA PRO A 132 8.36 -3.89 -13.93
C PRO A 132 8.31 -4.38 -15.38
N ARG A 133 8.17 -5.69 -15.58
CA ARG A 133 7.72 -6.25 -16.87
C ARG A 133 6.28 -5.83 -17.17
N LEU A 134 5.96 -5.64 -18.45
CA LEU A 134 4.58 -5.51 -18.93
C LEU A 134 3.75 -6.75 -18.52
N ARG A 135 2.47 -6.52 -18.20
CA ARG A 135 1.51 -7.58 -17.88
C ARG A 135 1.04 -8.25 -19.16
N ARG A 136 0.61 -9.51 -19.04
CA ARG A 136 -0.33 -10.12 -20.00
C ARG A 136 -1.66 -9.34 -20.02
N GLU A 137 -2.38 -9.46 -21.12
CA GLU A 137 -3.57 -8.66 -21.38
C GLU A 137 -4.82 -9.27 -20.73
N ALA A 138 -4.85 -10.61 -20.62
CA ALA A 138 -6.03 -11.32 -20.12
C ALA A 138 -5.73 -12.31 -18.97
N TYR A 139 -6.77 -12.56 -18.19
CA TYR A 139 -6.78 -13.54 -17.11
C TYR A 139 -6.51 -14.95 -17.65
N GLY A 140 -5.65 -15.71 -16.98
CA GLY A 140 -5.32 -17.09 -17.36
C GLY A 140 -4.29 -17.21 -18.49
N GLU A 141 -3.85 -16.12 -19.11
CA GLU A 141 -2.80 -16.16 -20.14
C GLU A 141 -1.44 -16.56 -19.57
N LEU A 142 -1.17 -16.15 -18.33
CA LEU A 142 0.06 -16.51 -17.64
C LEU A 142 -0.16 -16.52 -16.14
N VAL A 143 0.16 -17.64 -15.51
CA VAL A 143 0.14 -17.77 -14.06
C VAL A 143 1.55 -17.99 -13.55
N GLN A 144 2.01 -17.11 -12.67
CA GLN A 144 3.31 -17.24 -12.01
C GLN A 144 3.18 -18.18 -10.83
N ILE A 145 3.98 -19.24 -10.83
CA ILE A 145 4.10 -20.19 -9.73
C ILE A 145 5.41 -19.94 -9.00
N ASP A 146 5.36 -19.87 -7.68
CA ASP A 146 6.54 -19.82 -6.84
C ASP A 146 6.36 -20.63 -5.55
N GLY A 147 7.48 -21.04 -4.96
CA GLY A 147 7.55 -21.66 -3.65
C GLY A 147 8.28 -20.73 -2.69
N SER A 148 7.62 -20.37 -1.59
CA SER A 148 8.12 -19.43 -0.59
C SER A 148 8.34 -20.14 0.74
N GLU A 149 9.58 -20.56 0.99
CA GLU A 149 10.02 -21.11 2.27
C GLU A 149 10.10 -19.99 3.32
N HIS A 150 9.40 -20.16 4.43
CA HIS A 150 9.36 -19.17 5.49
C HIS A 150 8.90 -19.77 6.83
N ARG A 151 9.15 -19.05 7.94
CA ARG A 151 8.53 -19.35 9.24
C ARG A 151 7.10 -18.80 9.27
N TRP A 152 6.23 -19.40 8.46
CA TRP A 152 4.83 -18.99 8.32
C TRP A 152 4.03 -19.00 9.63
N PHE A 153 4.47 -19.82 10.58
CA PHE A 153 3.89 -19.97 11.91
C PHE A 153 4.81 -19.47 13.03
N GLU A 154 5.86 -18.71 12.70
CA GLU A 154 6.81 -18.16 13.67
C GLU A 154 7.47 -19.26 14.51
N ASP A 155 7.27 -19.23 15.84
CA ASP A 155 7.77 -20.23 16.78
C ASP A 155 6.73 -21.32 17.10
N ARG A 156 5.54 -21.25 16.49
CA ARG A 156 4.43 -22.19 16.76
C ARG A 156 4.53 -23.48 15.95
N ALA A 157 5.32 -23.50 14.88
CA ALA A 157 5.59 -24.69 14.09
C ALA A 157 6.92 -24.57 13.32
N ASP A 158 7.38 -25.69 12.79
CA ASP A 158 8.57 -25.74 11.95
C ASP A 158 8.39 -24.92 10.65
N PRO A 159 9.50 -24.42 10.07
CA PRO A 159 9.48 -23.78 8.77
C PRO A 159 8.84 -24.69 7.71
N CYS A 160 8.10 -24.09 6.79
CA CYS A 160 7.49 -24.79 5.67
C CYS A 160 7.46 -23.90 4.43
N SER A 161 7.07 -24.46 3.30
CA SER A 161 6.93 -23.73 2.03
C SER A 161 5.46 -23.46 1.74
N LEU A 162 5.18 -22.23 1.29
CA LEU A 162 3.90 -21.87 0.70
C LEU A 162 4.05 -21.87 -0.82
N LEU A 163 3.32 -22.76 -1.51
CA LEU A 163 3.18 -22.71 -2.95
C LEU A 163 2.18 -21.60 -3.31
N VAL A 164 2.58 -20.71 -4.21
CA VAL A 164 1.83 -19.51 -4.58
C VAL A 164 1.62 -19.46 -6.09
N PHE A 165 0.37 -19.34 -6.51
CA PHE A 165 -0.02 -19.12 -7.90
C PHE A 165 -0.62 -17.72 -8.03
N VAL A 166 -0.07 -16.90 -8.93
CA VAL A 166 -0.51 -15.52 -9.16
C VAL A 166 -0.80 -15.32 -10.64
N ASP A 167 -2.01 -14.89 -10.97
CA ASP A 167 -2.34 -14.50 -12.34
C ASP A 167 -1.60 -13.21 -12.73
N ASP A 168 -0.91 -13.22 -13.87
CA ASP A 168 -0.04 -12.11 -14.30
C ASP A 168 -0.86 -10.86 -14.65
N ALA A 169 -1.97 -11.00 -15.38
CA ALA A 169 -2.79 -9.88 -15.83
C ALA A 169 -3.44 -9.14 -14.65
N THR A 170 -4.09 -9.88 -13.76
CA THR A 170 -4.89 -9.31 -12.66
C THR A 170 -4.07 -9.10 -11.39
N GLY A 171 -3.05 -9.92 -11.14
CA GLY A 171 -2.33 -9.99 -9.87
C GLY A 171 -3.09 -10.76 -8.78
N ARG A 172 -4.16 -11.47 -9.14
CA ARG A 172 -4.98 -12.26 -8.21
C ARG A 172 -4.19 -13.46 -7.70
N LEU A 173 -4.32 -13.74 -6.40
CA LEU A 173 -3.92 -15.01 -5.80
C LEU A 173 -4.89 -16.09 -6.25
N MET A 174 -4.38 -17.05 -7.01
CA MET A 174 -5.19 -18.09 -7.63
C MET A 174 -5.22 -19.35 -6.75
N GLN A 175 -4.05 -19.77 -6.27
CA GLN A 175 -3.93 -20.94 -5.42
C GLN A 175 -2.81 -20.73 -4.41
N LEU A 176 -3.08 -21.12 -3.17
CA LEU A 176 -2.13 -21.15 -2.06
C LEU A 176 -2.14 -22.55 -1.44
N ARG A 177 -0.97 -23.13 -1.16
CA ARG A 177 -0.88 -24.42 -0.46
C ARG A 177 0.35 -24.50 0.42
N PHE A 178 0.15 -24.71 1.72
CA PHE A 178 1.24 -25.03 2.64
C PHE A 178 1.71 -26.47 2.44
N VAL A 179 3.02 -26.65 2.35
CA VAL A 179 3.66 -27.96 2.21
C VAL A 179 4.93 -27.99 3.07
N ARG A 180 5.22 -29.14 3.68
CA ARG A 180 6.42 -29.29 4.54
C ARG A 180 7.70 -28.96 3.78
N SER A 181 7.80 -29.45 2.55
CA SER A 181 8.90 -29.17 1.63
C SER A 181 8.38 -29.17 0.20
N GLU A 182 9.08 -28.47 -0.68
CA GLU A 182 8.73 -28.43 -2.09
C GLU A 182 9.14 -29.71 -2.80
N SER A 183 8.21 -30.27 -3.57
CA SER A 183 8.41 -31.49 -4.35
C SER A 183 7.50 -31.48 -5.57
N ALA A 184 7.77 -32.33 -6.56
CA ALA A 184 6.89 -32.48 -7.72
C ALA A 184 5.45 -32.87 -7.32
N PHE A 185 5.30 -33.76 -6.33
CA PHE A 185 3.99 -34.17 -5.81
C PHE A 185 3.23 -33.00 -5.16
N SER A 186 3.94 -32.17 -4.38
CA SER A 186 3.38 -30.95 -3.79
C SER A 186 2.79 -30.02 -4.86
N TYR A 187 3.46 -29.91 -6.02
CA TYR A 187 2.96 -29.13 -7.15
C TYR A 187 1.80 -29.80 -7.88
N PHE A 188 1.78 -31.12 -8.01
CA PHE A 188 0.63 -31.84 -8.58
C PHE A 188 -0.64 -31.59 -7.78
N ASP A 189 -0.58 -31.72 -6.46
CA ASP A 189 -1.72 -31.45 -5.60
C ASP A 189 -2.22 -30.00 -5.75
N ALA A 190 -1.29 -29.05 -5.80
CA ALA A 190 -1.64 -27.63 -5.96
C ALA A 190 -2.21 -27.34 -7.35
N LEU A 191 -1.67 -27.98 -8.39
CA LEU A 191 -2.15 -27.88 -9.76
C LEU A 191 -3.57 -28.44 -9.88
N GLU A 192 -3.85 -29.60 -9.29
CA GLU A 192 -5.18 -30.19 -9.33
C GLU A 192 -6.24 -29.25 -8.74
N LEU A 193 -5.95 -28.67 -7.57
CA LEU A 193 -6.83 -27.68 -6.94
C LEU A 193 -7.00 -26.43 -7.80
N TYR A 194 -5.91 -25.92 -8.37
CA TYR A 194 -5.95 -24.78 -9.27
C TYR A 194 -6.89 -25.06 -10.47
N LEU A 195 -6.69 -26.19 -11.15
CA LEU A 195 -7.44 -26.55 -12.36
C LEU A 195 -8.93 -26.75 -12.05
N ARG A 196 -9.27 -27.36 -10.90
CA ARG A 196 -10.66 -27.52 -10.46
C ARG A 196 -11.37 -26.18 -10.23
N ASN A 197 -10.65 -25.19 -9.71
CA ASN A 197 -11.23 -23.89 -9.34
C ASN A 197 -11.21 -22.86 -10.48
N HIS A 198 -10.24 -22.95 -11.40
CA HIS A 198 -9.96 -21.90 -12.38
C HIS A 198 -9.87 -22.38 -13.83
N GLY A 199 -9.89 -23.69 -14.08
CA GLY A 199 -9.64 -24.26 -15.40
C GLY A 199 -8.17 -24.22 -15.81
N ALA A 200 -7.87 -24.70 -17.02
CA ALA A 200 -6.52 -24.71 -17.56
C ALA A 200 -6.07 -23.30 -17.99
N PRO A 201 -4.92 -22.80 -17.51
CA PRO A 201 -4.33 -21.58 -18.04
C PRO A 201 -3.61 -21.86 -19.35
N ILE A 202 -3.28 -20.81 -20.09
CA ILE A 202 -2.46 -20.94 -21.31
C ILE A 202 -1.02 -21.33 -20.95
N ALA A 203 -0.45 -20.65 -19.93
CA ALA A 203 0.92 -20.88 -19.54
C ALA A 203 1.15 -20.74 -18.03
N PHE A 204 2.07 -21.55 -17.51
CA PHE A 204 2.68 -21.34 -16.21
C PHE A 204 4.09 -20.75 -16.35
N TYR A 205 4.45 -19.88 -15.40
CA TYR A 205 5.77 -19.28 -15.30
C TYR A 205 6.44 -19.70 -13.99
N SER A 206 7.65 -20.25 -14.06
CA SER A 206 8.40 -20.66 -12.86
C SER A 206 9.92 -20.52 -13.03
N ASP A 207 10.65 -20.31 -11.93
CA ASP A 207 12.12 -20.26 -11.92
C ASP A 207 12.77 -21.60 -11.53
N LYS A 208 12.01 -22.57 -11.00
CA LYS A 208 12.55 -23.83 -10.49
C LYS A 208 12.73 -24.87 -11.59
N HIS A 209 13.70 -24.62 -12.46
CA HIS A 209 14.06 -25.50 -13.57
C HIS A 209 14.16 -26.99 -13.19
N SER A 210 14.56 -27.34 -11.97
CA SER A 210 14.70 -28.73 -11.50
C SER A 210 13.38 -29.47 -11.23
N VAL A 211 12.30 -28.76 -10.89
CA VAL A 211 10.98 -29.37 -10.64
C VAL A 211 10.23 -29.60 -11.96
N PHE A 212 10.49 -28.75 -12.96
CA PHE A 212 9.77 -28.72 -14.22
C PHE A 212 10.57 -29.35 -15.37
N ARG A 213 11.90 -29.34 -15.31
CA ARG A 213 12.80 -29.88 -16.35
C ARG A 213 13.92 -30.72 -15.73
N VAL A 214 14.29 -31.83 -16.39
CA VAL A 214 15.35 -32.70 -15.87
C VAL A 214 16.68 -31.97 -15.98
N THR A 215 17.37 -31.78 -14.86
CA THR A 215 18.62 -30.99 -14.79
C THR A 215 19.82 -31.74 -15.42
N LYS A 216 19.69 -33.05 -15.65
CA LYS A 216 20.72 -33.89 -16.31
C LYS A 216 20.38 -34.08 -17.79
N LYS A 217 21.32 -33.72 -18.68
CA LYS A 217 21.21 -33.91 -20.14
C LYS A 217 21.22 -35.39 -20.59
N ASP A 218 21.64 -36.32 -19.72
CA ASP A 218 21.77 -37.76 -20.01
C ASP A 218 20.85 -38.65 -19.15
N ALA A 219 19.58 -38.28 -19.00
CA ALA A 219 18.60 -39.16 -18.35
C ALA A 219 18.20 -40.31 -19.30
N LYS A 220 18.61 -41.54 -18.98
CA LYS A 220 18.16 -42.76 -19.65
C LYS A 220 16.66 -42.95 -19.42
N GLY A 221 15.84 -42.49 -20.36
CA GLY A 221 14.39 -42.72 -20.41
C GLY A 221 13.55 -41.44 -20.52
N GLY A 222 13.39 -40.93 -21.75
CA GLY A 222 12.33 -39.97 -22.12
C GLY A 222 12.69 -38.49 -22.06
N GLN A 223 12.87 -37.87 -23.24
CA GLN A 223 12.76 -36.45 -23.64
C GLN A 223 13.26 -35.29 -22.73
N GLY A 224 13.88 -35.53 -21.57
CA GLY A 224 14.38 -34.47 -20.68
C GLY A 224 13.29 -33.66 -19.94
N MET A 225 12.05 -34.14 -19.93
CA MET A 225 10.92 -33.55 -19.20
C MET A 225 10.65 -34.29 -17.88
N THR A 226 10.30 -33.53 -16.83
CA THR A 226 9.82 -34.12 -15.57
C THR A 226 8.41 -34.68 -15.75
N GLN A 227 7.96 -35.57 -14.84
CA GLN A 227 6.57 -36.04 -14.86
C GLN A 227 5.57 -34.89 -14.79
N PHE A 228 5.90 -33.84 -14.03
CA PHE A 228 5.08 -32.64 -13.95
C PHE A 228 5.03 -31.88 -15.28
N GLY A 229 6.19 -31.70 -15.94
CA GLY A 229 6.24 -31.10 -17.28
C GLY A 229 5.46 -31.90 -18.33
N ARG A 230 5.52 -33.24 -18.26
CA ARG A 230 4.73 -34.12 -19.12
C ARG A 230 3.23 -33.92 -18.91
N ALA A 231 2.77 -33.91 -17.66
CA ALA A 231 1.35 -33.71 -17.35
C ALA A 231 0.83 -32.35 -17.84
N LEU A 232 1.62 -31.27 -17.68
CA LEU A 232 1.26 -29.97 -18.26
C LEU A 232 1.15 -30.02 -19.79
N SER A 233 2.08 -30.70 -20.46
CA SER A 233 2.05 -30.87 -21.91
C SER A 233 0.81 -31.66 -22.37
N GLU A 234 0.43 -32.73 -21.65
CA GLU A 234 -0.78 -33.50 -21.95
C GLU A 234 -2.06 -32.66 -21.75
N LEU A 235 -2.02 -31.67 -20.85
CA LEU A 235 -3.10 -30.71 -20.62
C LEU A 235 -3.06 -29.49 -21.56
N ASN A 236 -2.14 -29.44 -22.53
CA ASN A 236 -1.89 -28.29 -23.41
C ASN A 236 -1.57 -26.98 -22.65
N ILE A 237 -0.90 -27.10 -21.49
CA ILE A 237 -0.46 -25.96 -20.69
C ILE A 237 1.03 -25.74 -20.94
N GLU A 238 1.39 -24.56 -21.45
CA GLU A 238 2.80 -24.22 -21.69
C GLU A 238 3.53 -23.97 -20.36
N ILE A 239 4.80 -24.38 -20.27
CA ILE A 239 5.65 -24.06 -19.12
C ILE A 239 6.85 -23.20 -19.52
N LEU A 240 6.84 -21.97 -19.03
CA LEU A 240 7.88 -20.97 -19.24
C LEU A 240 8.82 -20.99 -18.04
N CYS A 241 10.05 -21.47 -18.25
CA CYS A 241 11.08 -21.48 -17.22
C CYS A 241 12.00 -20.24 -17.34
N ALA A 242 12.22 -19.55 -16.22
CA ALA A 242 13.01 -18.31 -16.19
C ALA A 242 14.53 -18.56 -16.17
N ASN A 243 15.27 -17.95 -17.12
CA ASN A 243 16.73 -17.87 -17.05
C ASN A 243 17.25 -16.66 -16.25
N SER A 244 16.39 -15.77 -15.74
CA SER A 244 16.82 -14.59 -14.96
C SER A 244 15.79 -14.08 -13.95
N SER A 245 16.28 -13.49 -12.85
CA SER A 245 15.50 -12.97 -11.71
C SER A 245 14.64 -11.74 -12.04
N GLN A 246 14.94 -11.01 -13.11
CA GLN A 246 14.22 -9.79 -13.50
C GLN A 246 12.73 -10.03 -13.84
N ALA A 247 12.36 -11.25 -14.22
CA ALA A 247 11.00 -11.59 -14.58
C ALA A 247 10.12 -12.04 -13.38
N LYS A 248 10.69 -12.14 -12.17
CA LYS A 248 10.03 -12.68 -10.97
C LYS A 248 9.57 -11.63 -9.96
N GLY A 249 9.88 -10.34 -10.18
CA GLY A 249 9.60 -9.27 -9.21
C GLY A 249 8.14 -9.04 -8.83
N ARG A 250 7.16 -9.71 -9.46
CA ARG A 250 5.74 -9.67 -9.07
C ARG A 250 5.40 -10.73 -8.04
N VAL A 251 5.64 -12.01 -8.33
CA VAL A 251 5.41 -13.08 -7.35
C VAL A 251 6.29 -12.89 -6.11
N GLU A 252 7.51 -12.37 -6.25
CA GLU A 252 8.35 -11.99 -5.09
C GLU A 252 7.73 -10.86 -4.25
N ARG A 253 7.13 -9.84 -4.88
CA ARG A 253 6.40 -8.79 -4.16
C ARG A 253 5.18 -9.35 -3.44
N MET A 254 4.47 -10.28 -4.08
CA MET A 254 3.36 -10.98 -3.46
C MET A 254 3.83 -11.81 -2.28
N ASN A 255 4.90 -12.58 -2.43
CA ASN A 255 5.51 -13.36 -1.36
C ASN A 255 5.93 -12.49 -0.18
N ARG A 256 6.58 -11.34 -0.40
CA ARG A 256 6.88 -10.40 0.68
C ARG A 256 5.62 -9.89 1.39
N THR A 257 4.56 -9.63 0.62
CA THR A 257 3.27 -9.19 1.19
C THR A 257 2.64 -10.30 2.03
N LEU A 258 2.69 -11.55 1.55
CA LEU A 258 2.20 -12.72 2.28
C LEU A 258 3.04 -12.99 3.52
N GLN A 259 4.37 -13.03 3.40
CA GLN A 259 5.28 -13.26 4.54
C GLN A 259 5.10 -12.21 5.63
N ASP A 260 4.75 -10.96 5.29
CA ASP A 260 4.41 -9.95 6.29
C ASP A 260 2.99 -10.12 6.84
N ARG A 261 1.98 -10.15 5.97
CA ARG A 261 0.57 -10.07 6.38
C ARG A 261 0.00 -11.41 6.81
N LEU A 262 0.20 -12.47 6.03
CA LEU A 262 -0.38 -13.78 6.31
C LEU A 262 0.15 -14.36 7.62
N VAL A 263 1.42 -14.15 7.96
CA VAL A 263 1.98 -14.58 9.24
C VAL A 263 1.24 -13.92 10.41
N LYS A 264 1.02 -12.61 10.32
CA LYS A 264 0.26 -11.83 11.31
C LYS A 264 -1.21 -12.25 11.38
N GLU A 265 -1.84 -12.53 10.25
CA GLU A 265 -3.19 -13.09 10.20
C GLU A 265 -3.28 -14.44 10.91
N LEU A 266 -2.36 -15.35 10.60
CA LEU A 266 -2.28 -16.67 11.24
C LEU A 266 -1.93 -16.59 12.73
N ARG A 267 -1.19 -15.56 13.18
CA ARG A 267 -0.94 -15.30 14.61
C ARG A 267 -2.21 -14.94 15.35
N LEU A 268 -3.09 -14.23 14.66
CA LEU A 268 -4.29 -13.66 15.21
C LEU A 268 -5.50 -14.60 15.14
N ALA A 269 -5.47 -15.62 14.27
CA ALA A 269 -6.52 -16.64 14.10
C ALA A 269 -6.52 -17.64 15.26
#